data_AF-A0A9E1VFX7-F1
#
_entry.id   AF-A0A9E1VFX7-F1
#
_cell.length_a   1.000
_cell.length_b   1.000
_cell.length_c   1.000
_cell.angle_alpha   90.00
_cell.angle_beta   90.00
_cell.angle_gamma   90.00
#
_symmetry.space_group_name_H-M   'P 1'
#
loop_
_entity.id
_entity.type
_entity.pdbx_description
1 polymer ?
#
loop_
_entity_poly.entity_id
_entity_poly.type
_entity_poly.pdbx_seq_one_letter_code
_entity_poly.pdbx_strand_id
1 'polypeptide(L)' 'KIAQMLKTKDINADVEVIYQSVDNLHKACPDNLGDWYFTGDYPTHGGHRVVNEAFINFYEGNNKRAY' A
#
# COMPACT_ATOMS: atom_id res chain seq x y z
N LYS A 1 -7.69 10.20 14.02
CA LYS A 1 -7.99 8.79 14.40
C LYS A 1 -6.78 7.86 14.21
N ILE A 2 -6.17 7.77 13.02
CA ILE A 2 -4.97 6.93 12.78
C ILE A 2 -3.78 7.33 13.70
N ALA A 3 -3.44 8.61 13.77
CA ALA A 3 -2.36 9.07 14.66
C ALA A 3 -2.58 8.70 16.15
N GLN A 4 -3.84 8.73 16.61
CA GLN A 4 -4.22 8.34 17.96
C GLN A 4 -4.15 6.82 18.16
N MET A 5 -4.43 6.02 17.13
CA MET A 5 -4.24 4.57 17.17
C MET A 5 -2.76 4.19 17.23
N LEU A 6 -1.88 5.01 16.64
CA LEU A 6 -0.43 4.79 16.67
C LEU A 6 0.22 5.26 17.97
N LYS A 7 -0.31 6.28 18.64
CA LYS A 7 0.13 6.72 19.98
C LYS A 7 -0.26 5.70 21.04
N THR A 8 0.53 4.65 21.20
CA THR A 8 0.43 3.71 22.34
C THR A 8 1.07 4.32 23.59
N LYS A 9 0.77 3.75 24.77
CA LYS A 9 1.29 4.25 26.06
C LYS A 9 2.82 4.23 26.16
N ASP A 10 3.47 3.40 25.36
CA ASP A 10 4.93 3.24 25.35
C ASP A 10 5.62 4.31 24.49
N ILE A 11 4.88 5.07 23.67
CA ILE A 11 5.42 6.13 22.81
C ILE A 11 5.33 7.46 23.54
N ASN A 12 6.47 7.95 24.01
CA ASN A 12 6.61 9.25 24.68
C ASN A 12 6.94 10.42 23.74
N ALA A 13 7.07 10.17 22.44
CA ALA A 13 7.34 11.18 21.42
C ALA A 13 6.03 11.69 20.77
N ASP A 14 6.07 12.92 20.27
CA ASP A 14 4.95 13.45 19.49
C ASP A 14 4.89 12.80 18.10
N VAL A 15 3.72 12.24 17.80
CA VAL A 15 3.41 11.56 16.55
C VAL A 15 2.41 12.39 15.78
N GLU A 16 2.80 12.76 14.57
CA GLU A 16 1.94 13.37 13.57
C GLU A 16 1.85 12.46 12.35
N VAL A 17 0.67 12.37 11.74
CA VAL A 17 0.46 11.62 10.49
C VAL A 17 0.37 12.63 9.36
N ILE A 18 1.35 12.56 8.45
CA ILE A 18 1.41 13.39 7.25
C ILE A 18 1.00 12.52 6.06
N TYR A 19 0.11 13.03 5.21
CA TYR A 19 -0.26 12.39 3.96
C TYR A 19 0.50 13.05 2.81
N GLN A 20 1.07 12.24 1.92
CA GLN A 20 1.68 12.72 0.69
C GLN A 20 0.87 12.30 -0.54
N SER A 21 0.87 13.15 -1.57
CA SER A 21 0.44 12.76 -2.91
C SER A 21 1.44 11.80 -3.54
N VAL A 22 0.99 11.03 -4.54
CA VAL A 22 1.85 10.16 -5.35
C VAL A 22 2.98 10.95 -6.02
N ASP A 23 2.68 12.14 -6.54
CA ASP A 23 3.72 13.01 -7.13
C ASP A 23 4.84 13.37 -6.15
N ASN A 24 4.50 13.60 -4.89
CA ASN A 24 5.50 13.91 -3.87
C ASN A 24 6.25 12.65 -3.41
N LEU A 25 5.59 11.48 -3.41
CA LEU A 25 6.26 10.19 -3.22
C LEU A 25 7.34 9.98 -4.28
N HIS A 26 7.04 10.23 -5.56
CA HIS A 26 8.01 10.10 -6.65
C HIS A 26 9.19 11.08 -6.53
N LYS A 27 8.96 12.28 -5.99
CA LYS A 27 10.07 13.22 -5.70
C LYS A 27 10.94 12.76 -4.53
N ALA A 28 10.33 12.16 -3.51
CA ALA A 28 11.05 11.67 -2.33
C ALA A 28 11.82 10.37 -2.61
N CYS A 29 11.28 9.50 -3.46
CA CYS A 29 11.80 8.17 -3.77
C CYS A 29 11.94 7.98 -5.29
N PRO A 30 12.82 8.73 -5.98
CA PRO A 30 12.88 8.73 -7.45
C PRO A 30 13.25 7.38 -8.06
N ASP A 31 14.03 6.56 -7.34
CA ASP A 31 14.46 5.23 -7.82
C ASP A 31 13.52 4.10 -7.36
N ASN A 32 12.51 4.40 -6.54
CA ASN A 32 11.62 3.41 -5.94
C ASN A 32 10.17 3.88 -6.06
N LEU A 33 9.66 3.86 -7.30
CA LEU A 33 8.37 4.49 -7.63
C LEU A 33 7.19 3.77 -6.96
N GLY A 34 7.15 2.43 -6.98
CA GLY A 34 6.40 1.58 -6.03
C GLY A 34 4.93 1.94 -5.74
N ASP A 35 4.30 2.74 -6.59
CA ASP A 35 3.05 3.47 -6.32
C ASP A 35 1.82 2.68 -6.76
N TRP A 36 2.02 1.60 -7.51
CA TRP A 36 0.99 0.70 -8.04
C TRP A 36 -0.02 0.19 -7.01
N TYR A 37 0.35 0.07 -5.73
CA TYR A 37 -0.61 -0.23 -4.65
C TYR A 37 -1.61 0.91 -4.38
N PHE A 38 -1.19 2.16 -4.63
CA PHE A 38 -1.98 3.36 -4.40
C PHE A 38 -2.70 3.82 -5.68
N THR A 39 -2.06 3.71 -6.83
CA THR A 39 -2.59 4.16 -8.13
C THR A 39 -3.39 3.08 -8.85
N GLY A 40 -3.11 1.80 -8.58
CA GLY A 40 -3.65 0.68 -9.34
C GLY A 40 -3.01 0.51 -10.72
N ASP A 41 -1.99 1.29 -11.06
CA ASP A 41 -1.23 1.14 -12.30
C ASP A 41 -0.12 0.09 -12.11
N TYR A 42 -0.43 -1.17 -12.43
CA TYR A 42 0.52 -2.26 -12.29
C TYR A 42 1.48 -2.28 -13.49
N PRO A 43 2.77 -1.97 -13.32
CA PRO A 43 3.67 -1.74 -14.45
C PRO A 43 4.06 -3.01 -15.22
N THR A 44 3.67 -4.20 -14.73
CA THR A 44 4.06 -5.48 -15.33
C THR A 44 2.87 -6.42 -15.50
N HIS A 45 2.92 -7.24 -16.55
CA HIS A 45 1.96 -8.34 -16.76
C HIS A 45 1.91 -9.29 -15.54
N GLY A 46 3.03 -9.50 -14.85
CA GLY A 46 3.08 -10.26 -13.61
C GLY A 46 2.25 -9.63 -12.51
N GLY A 47 2.34 -8.29 -12.33
CA GLY A 47 1.52 -7.53 -11.40
C GLY A 47 0.02 -7.66 -11.69
N HIS A 48 -0.37 -7.51 -12.96
CA HIS A 48 -1.76 -7.71 -13.38
C HIS A 48 -2.27 -9.13 -13.10
N ARG A 49 -1.44 -10.15 -13.30
CA ARG A 49 -1.81 -11.54 -12.99
C ARG A 49 -2.06 -11.72 -11.50
N VAL A 50 -1.17 -11.22 -10.65
CA VAL A 50 -1.28 -11.35 -9.19
C VAL A 50 -2.53 -10.61 -8.66
N VAL A 51 -2.84 -9.41 -9.15
CA VAL A 51 -4.05 -8.69 -8.70
C VAL A 51 -5.34 -9.38 -9.15
N ASN A 52 -5.37 -9.92 -10.37
CA ASN A 52 -6.53 -10.66 -10.86
C ASN A 52 -6.73 -11.97 -10.08
N GLU A 53 -5.65 -12.69 -9.79
CA GLU A 53 -5.69 -13.90 -8.97
C GLU A 53 -6.16 -13.59 -7.53
N ALA A 54 -5.70 -12.46 -6.96
CA ALA A 54 -6.19 -11.99 -5.66
C ALA A 54 -7.68 -11.68 -5.68
N PHE A 55 -8.17 -11.05 -6.76
CA PHE A 55 -9.59 -10.75 -6.93
C PHE A 55 -10.45 -12.02 -7.07
N ILE A 56 -10.02 -12.99 -7.88
CA ILE A 56 -10.68 -14.30 -8.02
C ILE A 56 -10.73 -15.00 -6.66
N ASN A 57 -9.60 -15.08 -5.96
CA ASN A 57 -9.54 -15.71 -4.64
C ASN A 57 -10.50 -15.06 -3.63
N PHE A 58 -10.56 -13.72 -3.60
CA PHE A 58 -11.51 -13.00 -2.77
C PHE A 58 -12.96 -13.34 -3.12
N TYR A 59 -13.30 -13.30 -4.41
CA TYR A 59 -14.66 -13.53 -4.88
C TYR A 59 -15.13 -14.98 -4.64
N GLU A 60 -14.23 -15.94 -4.80
CA GLU A 60 -14.51 -17.37 -4.59
C GLU A 60 -14.36 -17.81 -3.12
N GLY A 61 -13.97 -16.91 -2.22
CA GLY A 61 -13.75 -17.22 -0.80
C GLY A 61 -12.54 -18.12 -0.54
N ASN A 62 -11.59 -18.14 -1.47
CA ASN A 62 -10.36 -18.92 -1.40
C ASN A 62 -9.27 -18.14 -0.63
N ASN A 63 -8.78 -18.72 0.47
CA ASN A 63 -7.76 -18.10 1.33
C ASN A 63 -6.31 -18.26 0.82
N LYS A 64 -6.12 -18.73 -0.41
CA LYS A 64 -4.78 -18.85 -1.00
C LYS A 64 -4.18 -17.48 -1.29
N ARG A 65 -2.85 -17.40 -1.19
CA ARG A 65 -2.10 -16.22 -1.62
C ARG A 65 -2.04 -16.20 -3.14
N ALA A 66 -2.11 -15.00 -3.71
CA ALA A 66 -2.05 -14.76 -5.14
C ALA A 66 -0.61 -14.77 -5.73
N TYR A 67 0.39 -15.11 -4.90
CA TYR A 67 1.81 -15.17 -5.26
C TYR A 67 2.46 -16.47 -4.75
#